data_AF-A0A2M8NEX7-F1
#
_entry.id   AF-A0A2M8NEX7-F1
#
_cell.length_a   1.000
_cell.length_b   1.000
_cell.length_c   1.000
_cell.angle_alpha   90.00
_cell.angle_beta   90.00
_cell.angle_gamma   90.00
#
_symmetry.space_group_name_H-M   'P 1'
#
loop_
_entity.id
_entity.type
_entity.pdbx_description
1 polymer ?
#
loop_
_entity_poly.entity_id
_entity_poly.type
_entity_poly.pdbx_seq_one_letter_code
_entity_poly.pdbx_strand_id
1 'polypeptide(L)'
;VPAENIRAVELEYNELAGDWWRYHEPKIAHQKTYLDYDEGPLTVSSGKPMIVQKLAGSRPGRRMMIGDGVSDLATREVVDLFVGFGGVVPRPKVREGADIFVSVNSLAPILPLAAGASGLAKVSGTLHQAV
;
A
#
# COMPACT_ATOMS: atom_id res chain seq x y z
N VAL A 1 4.30 -19.07 5.16
CA VAL A 1 3.12 -18.91 4.28
C VAL A 1 3.40 -19.71 3.02
N PRO A 2 2.48 -20.57 2.55
CA PRO A 2 2.66 -21.31 1.31
C PRO A 2 2.90 -20.37 0.11
N ALA A 3 3.79 -20.74 -0.83
CA ALA A 3 4.27 -19.85 -1.89
C ALA A 3 3.14 -19.40 -2.84
N GLU A 4 2.12 -20.23 -3.03
CA GLU A 4 0.92 -19.95 -3.81
C GLU A 4 0.08 -18.79 -3.26
N ASN A 5 0.28 -18.43 -1.98
CA ASN A 5 -0.36 -17.29 -1.32
C ASN A 5 0.50 -16.02 -1.36
N ILE A 6 1.71 -16.10 -1.93
CA ILE A 6 2.61 -14.97 -2.11
C ILE A 6 2.55 -14.55 -3.57
N ARG A 7 2.30 -13.26 -3.79
CA ARG A 7 2.24 -12.66 -5.13
C ARG A 7 3.11 -11.42 -5.13
N ALA A 8 4.24 -11.53 -5.81
CA ALA A 8 5.00 -10.37 -6.25
C ALA A 8 4.36 -9.85 -7.55
N VAL A 9 4.15 -8.54 -7.62
CA VAL A 9 3.71 -7.88 -8.85
C VAL A 9 4.98 -7.34 -9.50
N GLU A 10 5.28 -7.81 -10.71
CA GLU A 10 6.38 -7.24 -11.49
C GLU A 10 6.04 -5.79 -11.85
N LEU A 11 7.02 -4.90 -11.71
CA LEU A 11 6.88 -3.51 -12.13
C LEU A 11 6.99 -3.48 -13.66
N GLU A 12 5.84 -3.44 -14.34
CA GLU A 12 5.83 -3.10 -15.77
C GLU A 12 6.04 -1.59 -15.91
N TYR A 13 7.25 -1.20 -16.30
CA TYR A 13 7.57 0.18 -16.64
C TYR A 13 7.05 0.47 -18.06
N ASN A 14 5.98 1.26 -18.17
CA ASN A 14 5.57 1.80 -19.46
C ASN A 14 6.56 2.91 -19.87
N GLU A 15 7.10 2.84 -21.08
CA GLU A 15 8.09 3.78 -21.65
C GLU A 15 7.65 5.25 -21.67
N LEU A 16 6.37 5.53 -21.39
CA LEU A 16 5.81 6.87 -21.22
C LEU A 16 5.96 7.45 -19.80
N ALA A 17 6.39 6.65 -18.82
CA ALA A 17 6.71 7.12 -17.48
C ALA A 17 8.13 7.73 -17.47
N GLY A 18 8.28 8.91 -18.09
CA GLY A 18 9.55 9.65 -18.14
C GLY A 18 10.18 9.88 -16.76
N ASP A 19 11.49 10.16 -16.72
CA ASP A 19 12.43 10.13 -15.57
C ASP A 19 12.00 10.80 -14.24
N TRP A 20 10.94 10.30 -13.59
CA TRP A 20 10.45 10.79 -12.30
C TRP A 20 11.32 10.36 -11.10
N TRP A 21 12.28 9.44 -11.31
CA TRP A 21 13.22 8.96 -10.30
C TRP A 21 14.54 9.75 -10.23
N ARG A 22 14.76 10.74 -11.10
CA ARG A 22 15.97 11.59 -11.08
C ARG A 22 15.77 12.85 -10.22
N TYR A 23 15.65 12.67 -8.90
CA TYR A 23 15.59 13.80 -7.95
C TYR A 23 16.93 14.52 -7.72
N HIS A 24 18.03 14.06 -8.32
CA HIS A 24 19.39 14.54 -8.05
C HIS A 24 20.02 15.42 -9.14
N GLU A 25 19.28 15.83 -10.18
CA GLU A 25 19.81 16.74 -11.21
C GLU A 25 19.16 18.13 -11.11
N PRO A 26 19.81 19.12 -10.47
CA PRO A 26 19.32 20.49 -10.50
C PRO A 26 19.75 21.11 -11.84
N LYS A 27 18.83 21.10 -12.82
CA LYS A 27 18.65 22.09 -13.91
C LYS A 27 18.13 21.41 -15.19
N ILE A 28 16.81 21.34 -15.35
CA ILE A 28 16.19 21.56 -16.66
C ILE A 28 14.93 22.41 -16.44
N ALA A 29 15.09 23.72 -16.59
CA ALA A 29 13.98 24.64 -16.76
C ALA A 29 13.58 24.60 -18.24
N HIS A 30 12.51 23.88 -18.59
CA HIS A 30 11.82 24.10 -19.87
C HIS A 30 10.30 24.06 -19.68
N GLN A 31 9.78 25.25 -19.45
CA GLN A 31 8.52 25.80 -19.94
C GLN A 31 7.88 24.95 -21.06
N LYS A 32 6.82 24.21 -20.76
CA LYS A 32 5.84 23.76 -21.75
C LYS A 32 4.43 23.94 -21.19
N THR A 33 3.81 24.99 -21.71
CA THR A 33 2.40 25.35 -21.81
C THR A 33 1.43 24.20 -21.53
N TYR A 34 0.55 24.40 -20.54
CA TYR A 34 -0.67 23.60 -20.37
C TYR A 34 -1.51 23.74 -21.64
N LEU A 35 -1.58 22.68 -22.44
CA LEU A 35 -2.48 22.61 -23.58
C LEU A 35 -2.91 21.15 -23.74
N ASP A 36 -4.23 21.02 -23.62
CA ASP A 36 -5.10 19.86 -23.76
C ASP A 36 -5.12 18.76 -22.68
N TYR A 37 -6.35 18.58 -22.19
CA TYR A 37 -6.82 17.50 -21.35
C TYR A 37 -7.13 16.32 -22.27
N ASP A 38 -6.23 15.34 -22.28
CA ASP A 38 -6.46 14.04 -22.90
C ASP A 38 -6.48 13.00 -21.76
N GLU A 39 -7.62 12.31 -21.60
CA GLU A 39 -7.77 11.19 -20.65
C GLU A 39 -6.87 10.02 -21.11
N GLY A 40 -5.58 10.10 -20.77
CA GLY A 40 -4.59 9.06 -21.03
C GLY A 40 -4.43 8.07 -19.86
N PRO A 41 -3.91 6.85 -20.10
CA PRO A 41 -3.90 5.72 -19.16
C PRO A 41 -2.89 5.86 -18.01
N LEU A 42 -2.45 7.08 -17.69
CA LEU A 42 -1.55 7.39 -16.57
C LEU A 42 -2.29 7.53 -15.23
N THR A 43 -3.55 7.07 -15.18
CA THR A 43 -4.41 7.07 -13.99
C THR A 43 -4.76 5.67 -13.51
N VAL A 44 -3.87 4.68 -13.67
CA VAL A 44 -4.07 3.36 -13.03
C VAL A 44 -3.59 3.38 -11.57
N SER A 45 -4.09 4.33 -10.79
CA SER A 45 -4.19 4.19 -9.33
C SER A 45 -5.19 3.08 -8.95
N SER A 46 -5.92 2.53 -9.94
CA SER A 46 -6.93 1.47 -9.84
C SER A 46 -6.39 0.03 -9.88
N GLY A 47 -5.07 -0.20 -9.93
CA GLY A 47 -4.51 -1.56 -9.99
C GLY A 47 -4.62 -2.36 -8.69
N LYS A 48 -4.33 -1.74 -7.53
CA LYS A 48 -4.34 -2.44 -6.24
C LYS A 48 -5.72 -2.99 -5.85
N PRO A 49 -6.84 -2.26 -6.01
CA PRO A 49 -8.16 -2.81 -5.74
C PRO A 49 -8.49 -4.03 -6.62
N MET A 50 -8.15 -3.98 -7.91
CA MET A 50 -8.34 -5.11 -8.83
C MET A 50 -7.50 -6.32 -8.43
N ILE A 51 -6.24 -6.12 -8.03
CA ILE A 51 -5.37 -7.20 -7.55
C ILE A 51 -5.95 -7.81 -6.27
N VAL A 52 -6.38 -7.00 -5.30
CA VAL A 52 -7.01 -7.50 -4.07
C VAL A 52 -8.23 -8.37 -4.39
N GLN A 53 -9.12 -7.92 -5.27
CA GLN A 53 -10.28 -8.70 -5.70
C GLN A 53 -9.87 -10.01 -6.39
N LYS A 54 -8.88 -9.97 -7.29
CA LYS A 54 -8.35 -11.16 -7.97
C LYS A 54 -7.72 -12.16 -7.00
N LEU A 55 -6.99 -11.69 -5.98
CA LEU A 55 -6.36 -12.52 -4.96
C LEU A 55 -7.37 -13.11 -3.98
N ALA A 56 -8.41 -12.35 -3.65
CA ALA A 56 -9.53 -12.84 -2.86
C ALA A 56 -10.26 -13.95 -3.62
N GLY A 57 -10.56 -13.75 -4.91
CA GLY A 57 -11.28 -14.73 -5.72
C GLY A 57 -12.54 -15.21 -5.00
N SER A 58 -12.72 -16.53 -4.90
CA SER A 58 -13.79 -17.17 -4.12
C SER A 58 -13.35 -17.60 -2.71
N ARG A 59 -12.18 -17.16 -2.23
CA ARG A 59 -11.65 -17.59 -0.94
C ARG A 59 -12.50 -16.99 0.18
N PRO A 60 -13.03 -17.79 1.11
CA PRO A 60 -13.73 -17.27 2.27
C PRO A 60 -12.73 -16.62 3.23
N GLY A 61 -13.13 -15.54 3.89
CA GLY A 61 -12.33 -14.90 4.95
C GLY A 61 -12.36 -13.38 4.91
N ARG A 62 -11.84 -12.77 5.98
CA ARG A 62 -11.63 -11.32 6.06
C ARG A 62 -10.32 -10.94 5.38
N ARG A 63 -10.33 -9.78 4.74
CA ARG A 63 -9.22 -9.18 3.99
C ARG A 63 -8.74 -7.96 4.74
N MET A 64 -7.45 -7.91 4.99
CA MET A 64 -6.77 -6.79 5.61
C MET A 64 -5.75 -6.23 4.61
N MET A 65 -5.76 -4.91 4.41
CA MET A 65 -4.73 -4.20 3.66
C MET A 65 -3.97 -3.26 4.58
N ILE A 66 -2.67 -3.12 4.35
CA ILE A 66 -1.81 -2.18 5.06
C ILE A 66 -1.10 -1.33 4.00
N GLY A 67 -1.12 0.00 4.14
CA GLY A 67 -0.43 0.87 3.19
C GLY A 67 -0.25 2.30 3.67
N ASP A 68 0.74 2.97 3.12
CA ASP A 68 1.15 4.34 3.47
C ASP A 68 0.73 5.37 2.41
N GLY A 69 0.31 4.91 1.23
CA GLY A 69 -0.01 5.74 0.07
C GLY A 69 -1.50 5.89 -0.22
N VAL A 70 -1.83 6.91 -1.02
CA VAL A 70 -3.20 7.13 -1.53
C VAL A 70 -3.64 6.00 -2.48
N SER A 71 -2.70 5.38 -3.21
CA SER A 71 -2.99 4.22 -4.05
C SER A 71 -3.37 2.98 -3.22
N ASP A 72 -2.81 2.83 -2.02
CA ASP A 72 -3.25 1.79 -1.08
C ASP A 72 -4.63 2.12 -0.51
N LEU A 73 -4.86 3.37 -0.13
CA LEU A 73 -6.15 3.81 0.38
C LEU A 73 -7.30 3.52 -0.59
N ALA A 74 -7.06 3.56 -1.90
CA ALA A 74 -8.06 3.19 -2.91
C ALA A 74 -8.59 1.75 -2.76
N THR A 75 -7.88 0.87 -2.04
CA THR A 75 -8.35 -0.50 -1.73
C THR A 75 -9.36 -0.58 -0.60
N ARG A 76 -9.61 0.53 0.13
CA ARG A 76 -10.49 0.56 1.31
C ARG A 76 -11.88 -0.03 1.03
N GLU A 77 -12.43 0.20 -0.15
CA GLU A 77 -13.75 -0.28 -0.56
C GLU A 77 -13.81 -1.79 -0.86
N VAL A 78 -12.65 -2.45 -1.03
CA VAL A 78 -12.58 -3.87 -1.44
C VAL A 78 -11.94 -4.78 -0.38
N VAL A 79 -11.65 -4.23 0.80
CA VAL A 79 -11.15 -4.96 1.97
C VAL A 79 -12.05 -4.76 3.18
N ASP A 80 -11.92 -5.64 4.16
CA ASP A 80 -12.73 -5.59 5.38
C ASP A 80 -12.06 -4.74 6.49
N LEU A 81 -10.74 -4.54 6.39
CA LEU A 81 -9.96 -3.66 7.26
C LEU A 81 -8.81 -3.03 6.49
N PHE A 82 -8.78 -1.70 6.42
CA PHE A 82 -7.64 -0.95 5.91
C PHE A 82 -6.85 -0.30 7.04
N VAL A 83 -5.56 -0.63 7.12
CA VAL A 83 -4.63 -0.04 8.09
C VAL A 83 -3.70 0.94 7.39
N GLY A 84 -3.83 2.21 7.72
CA GLY A 84 -2.91 3.25 7.28
C GLY A 84 -1.58 3.16 8.03
N PHE A 85 -0.47 3.11 7.30
CA PHE A 85 0.87 3.06 7.87
C PHE A 85 1.56 4.42 7.74
N GLY A 86 1.77 5.09 8.87
CA GLY A 86 2.42 6.40 8.97
C GLY A 86 3.79 6.37 9.63
N GLY A 87 4.34 5.18 9.90
CA GLY A 87 5.60 5.02 10.62
C GLY A 87 6.83 5.65 9.94
N VAL A 88 6.77 5.84 8.62
CA VAL A 88 7.84 6.49 7.83
C VAL A 88 7.49 7.95 7.56
N VAL A 89 6.38 8.19 6.85
CA VAL A 89 5.84 9.53 6.60
C VAL A 89 4.32 9.51 6.79
N PRO A 90 3.76 10.27 7.75
CA PRO A 90 2.32 10.34 7.91
C PRO A 90 1.69 11.22 6.83
N ARG A 91 0.81 10.63 5.99
CA ARG A 91 0.04 11.37 4.99
C ARG A 91 -1.37 11.64 5.51
N PRO A 92 -1.84 12.90 5.60
CA PRO A 92 -3.16 13.24 6.13
C PRO A 92 -4.30 12.47 5.47
N LYS A 93 -4.32 12.40 4.13
CA LYS A 93 -5.32 11.65 3.36
C LYS A 93 -5.42 10.17 3.78
N VAL A 94 -4.29 9.52 4.03
CA VAL A 94 -4.25 8.10 4.44
C VAL A 94 -4.68 7.95 5.89
N ARG A 95 -4.28 8.87 6.76
CA ARG A 95 -4.70 8.89 8.17
C ARG A 95 -6.21 9.07 8.32
N GLU A 96 -6.79 9.98 7.56
CA GLU A 96 -8.23 10.30 7.59
C GLU A 96 -9.08 9.19 6.97
N GLY A 97 -8.56 8.50 5.94
CA GLY A 97 -9.29 7.44 5.24
C GLY A 97 -9.09 6.02 5.80
N ALA A 98 -8.21 5.84 6.78
CA ALA A 98 -7.93 4.52 7.34
C ALA A 98 -8.87 4.15 8.50
N ASP A 99 -9.18 2.85 8.61
CA ASP A 99 -9.93 2.33 9.76
C ASP A 99 -9.08 2.34 11.03
N ILE A 100 -7.79 2.03 10.88
CA ILE A 100 -6.77 2.07 11.93
C ILE A 100 -5.52 2.73 11.35
N PHE A 101 -4.86 3.59 12.11
CA PHE A 101 -3.62 4.24 11.70
C PHE A 101 -2.47 3.91 12.65
N VAL A 102 -1.39 3.35 12.11
CA VAL A 102 -0.16 3.03 12.84
C VAL A 102 0.88 4.10 12.56
N SER A 103 1.16 4.96 13.53
CA SER A 103 2.11 6.06 13.39
C SER A 103 3.55 5.71 13.80
N VAL A 104 3.78 4.56 14.42
CA VAL A 104 5.11 4.11 14.83
C VAL A 104 5.85 3.49 13.65
N ASN A 105 7.17 3.70 13.56
CA ASN A 105 8.03 3.05 12.58
C ASN A 105 8.28 1.58 12.96
N SER A 106 7.20 0.79 13.01
CA SER A 106 7.21 -0.60 13.40
C SER A 106 5.97 -1.30 12.86
N LEU A 107 6.16 -2.50 12.31
CA LEU A 107 5.06 -3.39 11.93
C LEU A 107 4.54 -4.21 13.13
N ALA A 108 5.13 -4.10 14.32
CA ALA A 108 4.70 -4.86 15.48
C ALA A 108 3.20 -4.70 15.81
N PRO A 109 2.61 -3.48 15.75
CA PRO A 109 1.18 -3.29 16.03
C PRO A 109 0.25 -4.00 15.03
N ILE A 110 0.76 -4.36 13.84
CA ILE A 110 -0.01 -5.09 12.83
C ILE A 110 -0.26 -6.54 13.27
N LEU A 111 0.67 -7.14 14.01
CA LEU A 111 0.56 -8.55 14.38
C LEU A 111 -0.71 -8.89 15.18
N PRO A 112 -1.07 -8.18 16.26
CA PRO A 112 -2.32 -8.46 16.97
C PRO A 112 -3.56 -8.18 16.11
N LEU A 113 -3.49 -7.25 15.15
CA LEU A 113 -4.59 -6.97 14.22
C LEU A 113 -4.79 -8.12 13.21
N ALA A 114 -3.71 -8.68 12.68
CA ALA A 114 -3.75 -9.72 11.66
C ALA A 114 -3.93 -11.14 12.24
N ALA A 115 -3.33 -11.41 13.40
CA ALA A 115 -3.22 -12.76 13.96
C ALA A 115 -3.90 -12.94 15.33
N GLY A 116 -4.48 -11.88 15.89
CA GLY A 116 -5.16 -11.89 17.18
C GLY A 116 -4.25 -12.25 18.35
N ALA A 117 -4.87 -12.48 19.52
CA ALA A 117 -4.14 -12.80 20.76
C ALA A 117 -3.31 -14.09 20.65
N SER A 118 -3.81 -15.10 19.92
CA SER A 118 -3.07 -16.35 19.70
C SER A 118 -1.79 -16.12 18.86
N GLY A 119 -1.86 -15.30 17.82
CA GLY A 119 -0.69 -14.94 17.02
C GLY A 119 0.33 -14.12 17.80
N LEU A 120 -0.15 -13.16 18.61
CA LEU A 120 0.72 -12.37 19.50
C LEU A 120 1.44 -13.26 20.52
N ALA A 121 0.72 -14.21 21.13
CA ALA A 121 1.31 -15.14 22.09
C ALA A 121 2.46 -15.98 21.49
N LYS A 122 2.39 -16.32 20.19
CA LYS A 122 3.44 -17.08 19.51
C LYS A 122 4.76 -16.33 19.36
N VAL A 123 4.74 -15.00 19.30
CA VAL A 123 5.97 -14.21 19.18
C VAL A 123 6.48 -13.74 20.54
N SER A 124 5.70 -13.86 21.61
CA SER A 124 6.10 -13.45 22.95
C SER A 124 7.35 -14.20 23.42
N GLY A 125 8.35 -13.47 23.91
CA GLY A 125 9.64 -13.99 24.34
C GLY A 125 10.60 -14.34 23.18
N THR A 126 10.23 -14.07 21.93
CA THR A 126 11.09 -14.33 20.76
C THR A 126 11.76 -13.05 20.28
N LEU A 127 12.77 -13.17 19.42
CA LEU A 127 13.39 -12.05 18.70
C LEU A 127 12.38 -11.24 17.83
N HIS A 128 11.21 -11.83 17.55
CA HIS A 128 10.14 -11.20 16.78
C HIS A 128 9.07 -10.53 17.66
N GLN A 129 9.26 -10.56 18.98
CA GLN A 129 8.51 -9.71 19.91
C GLN A 129 8.98 -8.27 19.74
N ALA A 130 8.49 -7.57 18.72
CA ALA A 130 8.73 -6.15 18.59
C ALA A 130 7.73 -5.38 19.48
N VAL A 131 8.26 -4.40 20.24
CA VAL A 131 7.53 -3.50 21.15
C VAL A 131 6.93 -2.34 20.39
#